data_AF-A0AAV5TX89-F1
#
_entry.id   AF-A0AAV5TX89-F1
#
_cell.length_a   1.000
_cell.length_b   1.000
_cell.length_c   1.000
_cell.angle_alpha   90.00
_cell.angle_beta   90.00
_cell.angle_gamma   90.00
#
_symmetry.space_group_name_H-M   'P 1'
#
loop_
_entity.id
_entity.type
_entity.pdbx_description
1 polymer ?
#
loop_
_entity_poly.entity_id
_entity_poly.type
_entity_poly.pdbx_seq_one_letter_code
_entity_poly.pdbx_strand_id
1 'polypeptide(L)'
;QTLPRSPAVRPLPSTVTLPVPAVVSTQITVAPLRTYSTPTDPMTMTTMTQTVEGSRQQEGGAERSKIGEDQRSVDDETEQKMKRTDSWASMPQPWSCCMNTRACPGTAYNPTPIEHVANTLSHAVGIVVSLFYMSAMLSASHRSLQFYIALVYGVCTTLLFLMSTVYHYYEMLYRDARLRPTLRYYLHITDRTAIYLFIAASYTPWLTLRHCGLLGLNAKWWTWAAALGGMAYQIAFHERYKRLELAIYIFVAVSPALAVLTMNDWSGLDWMAAGGAIYLVGVVFFKLDGRVPFAHAIWHLHVLAAAAMHQHTVLSVLLGPDANNPVPIID
;
A
#
# COMPACT_ATOMS: atom_id res chain seq x y z
N GLN A 1 41.05 -38.81 -55.33
CA GLN A 1 39.76 -39.00 -54.65
C GLN A 1 39.34 -37.65 -54.08
N THR A 2 38.12 -37.25 -54.40
CA THR A 2 37.60 -35.88 -54.41
C THR A 2 37.14 -35.39 -53.03
N LEU A 3 37.49 -34.14 -52.69
CA LEU A 3 37.01 -33.37 -51.54
C LEU A 3 35.47 -33.18 -51.56
N PRO A 4 34.76 -33.23 -50.41
CA PRO A 4 33.33 -32.97 -50.37
C PRO A 4 33.03 -31.45 -50.35
N ARG A 5 32.05 -31.05 -51.17
CA ARG A 5 31.55 -29.68 -51.38
C ARG A 5 30.69 -29.18 -50.22
N SER A 6 30.80 -27.88 -49.92
CA SER A 6 29.87 -27.13 -49.05
C SER A 6 28.41 -27.21 -49.51
N PRO A 7 27.43 -27.29 -48.59
CA PRO A 7 26.02 -27.20 -48.93
C PRO A 7 25.59 -25.75 -49.21
N ALA A 8 24.79 -25.59 -50.27
CA ALA A 8 24.28 -24.32 -50.77
C ALA A 8 23.23 -23.68 -49.83
N VAL A 9 23.33 -22.35 -49.69
CA VAL A 9 22.39 -21.45 -49.02
C VAL A 9 21.08 -21.41 -49.80
N ARG A 10 19.94 -21.72 -49.16
CA ARG A 10 18.59 -21.47 -49.70
C ARG A 10 18.12 -20.05 -49.33
N PRO A 11 17.49 -19.30 -50.25
CA PRO A 11 16.90 -18.01 -49.93
C PRO A 11 15.59 -18.15 -49.13
N LEU A 12 15.35 -17.19 -48.24
CA LEU A 12 14.17 -17.06 -47.38
C LEU A 12 12.87 -16.86 -48.20
N PRO A 13 11.74 -17.46 -47.81
CA PRO A 13 10.44 -17.06 -48.32
C PRO A 13 9.96 -15.76 -47.68
N SER A 14 9.37 -14.93 -48.54
CA SER A 14 8.80 -13.61 -48.33
C SER A 14 7.64 -13.54 -47.34
N THR A 15 7.65 -12.46 -46.55
CA THR A 15 6.59 -11.74 -45.84
C THR A 15 5.18 -12.36 -45.87
N VAL A 16 4.74 -12.89 -44.72
CA VAL A 16 3.33 -13.20 -44.44
C VAL A 16 2.68 -11.96 -43.82
N THR A 17 1.82 -11.30 -44.58
CA THR A 17 0.98 -10.18 -44.12
C THR A 17 -0.23 -10.75 -43.37
N LEU A 18 -0.31 -10.53 -42.05
CA LEU A 18 -1.48 -10.91 -41.24
C LEU A 18 -2.58 -9.83 -41.36
N PRO A 19 -3.87 -10.21 -41.44
CA PRO A 19 -4.97 -9.26 -41.52
C PRO A 19 -5.26 -8.60 -40.15
N VAL A 20 -5.46 -7.28 -40.17
CA VAL A 20 -5.90 -6.46 -39.03
C VAL A 20 -7.39 -6.74 -38.74
N PRO A 21 -7.81 -7.04 -37.49
CA PRO A 21 -9.22 -7.18 -37.18
C PRO A 21 -9.91 -5.81 -37.09
N ALA A 22 -11.10 -5.75 -37.67
CA ALA A 22 -11.96 -4.57 -37.75
C ALA A 22 -12.38 -4.03 -36.37
N VAL A 23 -12.33 -2.71 -36.23
CA VAL A 23 -12.85 -1.97 -35.07
C VAL A 23 -14.38 -1.99 -35.12
N VAL A 24 -14.99 -2.71 -34.18
CA VAL A 24 -16.45 -2.64 -33.94
C VAL A 24 -16.72 -1.41 -33.07
N SER A 25 -17.27 -0.36 -33.69
CA SER A 25 -17.79 0.83 -33.00
C SER A 25 -19.10 0.47 -32.30
N THR A 26 -19.09 0.38 -30.98
CA THR A 26 -20.32 0.26 -30.19
C THR A 26 -20.69 1.65 -29.69
N GLN A 27 -21.72 2.26 -30.29
CA GLN A 27 -22.33 3.47 -29.77
C GLN A 27 -23.08 3.14 -28.47
N ILE A 28 -22.71 3.81 -27.38
CA ILE A 28 -23.43 3.76 -26.10
C ILE A 28 -24.44 4.90 -26.12
N THR A 29 -25.71 4.57 -26.28
CA THR A 29 -26.84 5.49 -26.08
C THR A 29 -27.07 5.66 -24.57
N VAL A 30 -26.80 6.86 -24.04
CA VAL A 30 -27.09 7.21 -22.64
C VAL A 30 -28.55 7.68 -22.53
N ALA A 31 -29.38 6.92 -21.82
CA ALA A 31 -30.72 7.35 -21.42
C ALA A 31 -30.66 8.16 -20.12
N PRO A 32 -31.40 9.27 -19.97
CA PRO A 32 -31.33 10.12 -18.78
C PRO A 32 -32.08 9.52 -17.58
N LEU A 33 -31.50 9.76 -16.39
CA LEU A 33 -31.95 9.31 -15.07
C LEU A 33 -33.33 9.90 -14.69
N ARG A 34 -34.28 9.03 -14.30
CA ARG A 34 -35.50 9.43 -13.58
C ARG A 34 -35.18 9.70 -12.12
N THR A 35 -35.46 10.90 -11.64
CA THR A 35 -35.48 11.28 -10.23
C THR A 35 -36.72 10.72 -9.55
N TYR A 36 -36.55 9.91 -8.49
CA TYR A 36 -37.62 9.51 -7.58
C TYR A 36 -37.67 10.49 -6.40
N SER A 37 -38.79 11.20 -6.26
CA SER A 37 -39.15 12.00 -5.07
C SER A 37 -40.01 11.16 -4.13
N THR A 38 -39.59 11.00 -2.88
CA THR A 38 -40.39 10.43 -1.79
C THR A 38 -41.25 11.52 -1.12
N PRO A 39 -42.54 11.29 -0.82
CA PRO A 39 -43.34 12.21 -0.01
C PRO A 39 -43.13 11.93 1.49
N THR A 40 -43.06 13.01 2.28
CA THR A 40 -43.07 12.97 3.76
C THR A 40 -44.33 13.69 4.25
N ASP A 41 -45.24 12.94 4.89
CA ASP A 41 -46.33 13.49 5.70
C ASP A 41 -45.97 13.32 7.19
N PRO A 42 -46.15 14.34 8.04
CA PRO A 42 -46.17 14.17 9.49
C PRO A 42 -47.60 14.12 10.03
N MET A 43 -47.96 13.03 10.72
CA MET A 43 -49.14 13.00 11.60
C MET A 43 -48.84 13.74 12.91
N THR A 44 -49.59 14.83 13.15
CA THR A 44 -49.70 15.52 14.43
C THR A 44 -50.60 14.74 15.39
N MET A 45 -50.09 14.35 16.56
CA MET A 45 -50.91 14.00 17.73
C MET A 45 -50.76 15.10 18.78
N THR A 46 -51.85 15.85 19.00
CA THR A 46 -51.95 16.88 20.03
C THR A 46 -52.59 16.27 21.28
N THR A 47 -51.82 16.16 22.37
CA THR A 47 -52.34 15.82 23.70
C THR A 47 -52.63 17.10 24.47
N MET A 48 -53.88 17.30 24.88
CA MET A 48 -54.28 18.38 25.77
C MET A 48 -53.86 18.08 27.22
N THR A 49 -53.22 19.05 27.87
CA THR A 49 -53.08 19.11 29.32
C THR A 49 -53.62 20.44 29.83
N GLN A 50 -54.64 20.35 30.67
CA GLN A 50 -55.28 21.47 31.37
C GLN A 50 -54.34 22.06 32.42
N THR A 51 -54.27 23.39 32.46
CA THR A 51 -53.65 24.17 33.54
C THR A 51 -54.69 24.51 34.61
N VAL A 52 -54.38 24.19 35.87
CA VAL A 52 -55.10 24.69 37.05
C VAL A 52 -54.27 25.83 37.64
N GLU A 53 -54.90 27.00 37.72
CA GLU A 53 -54.38 28.23 38.31
C GLU A 53 -54.25 28.09 39.84
N GLY A 54 -53.10 28.50 40.38
CA GLY A 54 -52.84 28.52 41.82
C GLY A 54 -52.02 29.75 42.19
N SER A 55 -52.73 30.81 42.58
CA SER A 55 -52.19 32.09 43.06
C SER A 55 -51.49 31.96 44.42
N ARG A 56 -50.25 32.47 44.53
CA ARG A 56 -49.69 32.93 45.81
C ARG A 56 -48.61 34.00 45.65
N GLN A 57 -48.99 35.20 46.08
CA GLN A 57 -48.22 36.26 46.77
C GLN A 57 -46.77 36.56 46.35
N GLN A 58 -46.62 37.80 45.84
CA GLN A 58 -45.40 38.59 45.82
C GLN A 58 -45.04 39.04 47.24
N GLU A 59 -43.79 38.83 47.65
CA GLU A 59 -43.04 39.72 48.55
C GLU A 59 -41.53 39.50 48.28
N GLY A 60 -40.76 40.58 48.17
CA GLY A 60 -39.30 40.53 47.98
C GLY A 60 -38.78 41.18 46.69
N GLY A 61 -39.06 42.48 46.52
CA GLY A 61 -38.46 43.31 45.49
C GLY A 61 -37.05 43.77 45.83
N ALA A 62 -36.26 43.99 44.78
CA ALA A 62 -35.02 44.77 44.68
C ALA A 62 -33.64 44.05 44.78
N GLU A 63 -33.50 42.87 45.37
CA GLU A 63 -32.18 42.17 45.38
C GLU A 63 -32.11 40.97 44.42
N ARG A 64 -33.27 40.48 43.96
CA ARG A 64 -33.40 39.32 43.06
C ARG A 64 -33.29 39.67 41.56
N SER A 65 -33.41 40.94 41.18
CA SER A 65 -33.39 41.34 39.76
C SER A 65 -31.97 41.41 39.19
N LYS A 66 -31.00 41.92 39.95
CA LYS A 66 -29.59 41.96 39.53
C LYS A 66 -28.98 40.58 39.39
N ILE A 67 -29.27 39.68 40.34
CA ILE A 67 -28.82 38.29 40.29
C ILE A 67 -29.49 37.57 39.11
N GLY A 68 -30.77 37.82 38.84
CA GLY A 68 -31.48 37.23 37.70
C GLY A 68 -31.00 37.72 36.33
N GLU A 69 -30.60 38.98 36.18
CA GLU A 69 -30.05 39.52 34.93
C GLU A 69 -28.63 39.03 34.66
N ASP A 70 -27.76 39.01 35.68
CA ASP A 70 -26.41 38.44 35.54
C ASP A 70 -26.49 36.94 35.21
N GLN A 71 -27.33 36.18 35.92
CA GLN A 71 -27.51 34.75 35.63
C GLN A 71 -28.02 34.51 34.21
N ARG A 72 -29.00 35.31 33.76
CA ARG A 72 -29.58 35.19 32.41
C ARG A 72 -28.58 35.55 31.31
N SER A 73 -27.71 36.55 31.55
CA SER A 73 -26.64 36.89 30.61
C SER A 73 -25.56 35.81 30.51
N VAL A 74 -25.22 35.16 31.64
CA VAL A 74 -24.26 34.06 31.70
C VAL A 74 -24.83 32.80 31.05
N ASP A 75 -26.13 32.54 31.25
CA ASP A 75 -26.85 31.42 30.64
C ASP A 75 -26.98 31.63 29.11
N ASP A 76 -27.28 32.84 28.63
CA ASP A 76 -27.31 33.16 27.19
C ASP A 76 -25.90 33.06 26.56
N GLU A 77 -24.86 33.50 27.25
CA GLU A 77 -23.49 33.43 26.76
C GLU A 77 -22.97 31.98 26.73
N THR A 78 -23.34 31.16 27.73
CA THR A 78 -23.03 29.73 27.73
C THR A 78 -23.83 28.97 26.67
N GLU A 79 -25.12 29.29 26.47
CA GLU A 79 -25.94 28.70 25.42
C GLU A 79 -25.43 29.08 24.02
N GLN A 80 -25.02 30.34 23.80
CA GLN A 80 -24.38 30.76 22.56
C GLN A 80 -23.01 30.10 22.35
N LYS A 81 -22.23 29.93 23.41
CA LYS A 81 -20.93 29.23 23.34
C LYS A 81 -21.13 27.75 23.02
N MET A 82 -22.17 27.13 23.57
CA MET A 82 -22.53 25.72 23.31
C MET A 82 -23.07 25.54 21.88
N LYS A 83 -23.96 26.43 21.42
CA LYS A 83 -24.43 26.47 20.02
C LYS A 83 -23.28 26.69 19.02
N ARG A 84 -22.29 27.52 19.39
CA ARG A 84 -21.09 27.75 18.59
C ARG A 84 -20.16 26.53 18.58
N THR A 85 -19.97 25.83 19.70
CA THR A 85 -19.18 24.59 19.72
C THR A 85 -19.84 23.46 18.94
N ASP A 86 -21.16 23.38 18.98
CA ASP A 86 -21.93 22.40 18.19
C ASP A 86 -21.88 22.73 16.69
N SER A 87 -21.82 24.02 16.33
CA SER A 87 -21.64 24.43 14.92
C SER A 87 -20.29 23.99 14.36
N TRP A 88 -19.19 24.12 15.12
CA TRP A 88 -17.86 23.64 14.68
C TRP A 88 -17.77 22.12 14.57
N ALA A 89 -18.48 21.37 15.43
CA ALA A 89 -18.55 19.92 15.37
C ALA A 89 -19.37 19.41 14.15
N SER A 90 -20.36 20.20 13.71
CA SER A 90 -21.24 19.89 12.57
C SER A 90 -20.71 20.38 11.21
N MET A 91 -19.63 21.16 11.17
CA MET A 91 -19.04 21.59 9.90
C MET A 91 -18.46 20.38 9.16
N PRO A 92 -18.85 20.14 7.89
CA PRO A 92 -18.22 19.11 7.08
C PRO A 92 -16.75 19.46 6.98
N GLN A 93 -15.93 18.62 7.62
CA GLN A 93 -14.50 18.81 7.64
C GLN A 93 -14.01 18.84 6.20
N PRO A 94 -13.10 19.76 5.81
CA PRO A 94 -12.65 19.88 4.42
C PRO A 94 -12.00 18.59 3.89
N TRP A 95 -11.53 17.72 4.79
CA TRP A 95 -10.97 16.41 4.47
C TRP A 95 -12.01 15.29 4.26
N SER A 96 -13.30 15.54 4.51
CA SER A 96 -14.36 14.52 4.45
C SER A 96 -14.49 13.85 3.07
N CYS A 97 -14.22 14.58 1.98
CA CYS A 97 -14.20 14.03 0.62
C CYS A 97 -13.03 13.07 0.36
N CYS A 98 -11.95 13.17 1.14
CA CYS A 98 -10.74 12.35 1.03
C CYS A 98 -10.71 11.21 2.05
N MET A 99 -11.68 11.14 2.96
CA MET A 99 -11.69 10.13 4.02
C MET A 99 -12.33 8.82 3.53
N ASN A 100 -11.59 7.72 3.68
CA ASN A 100 -12.12 6.41 3.32
C ASN A 100 -13.03 5.86 4.40
N THR A 101 -14.02 5.06 3.99
CA THR A 101 -14.83 4.28 4.92
C THR A 101 -13.95 3.24 5.61
N ARG A 102 -14.10 3.08 6.94
CA ARG A 102 -13.45 2.00 7.67
C ARG A 102 -13.90 0.64 7.10
N ALA A 103 -12.93 -0.22 6.81
CA ALA A 103 -13.24 -1.59 6.42
C ALA A 103 -13.87 -2.35 7.60
N CYS A 104 -15.03 -2.97 7.37
CA CYS A 104 -15.64 -3.89 8.32
C CYS A 104 -14.78 -5.16 8.43
N PRO A 105 -14.80 -5.88 9.57
CA PRO A 105 -14.15 -7.17 9.70
C PRO A 105 -14.58 -8.13 8.57
N GLY A 106 -13.61 -8.73 7.87
CA GLY A 106 -13.87 -9.64 6.75
C GLY A 106 -14.20 -8.96 5.40
N THR A 107 -14.18 -7.63 5.33
CA THR A 107 -14.37 -6.89 4.07
C THR A 107 -13.07 -6.25 3.59
N ALA A 108 -12.91 -6.15 2.26
CA ALA A 108 -11.77 -5.48 1.65
C ALA A 108 -11.79 -3.98 1.95
N TYR A 109 -10.59 -3.39 2.01
CA TYR A 109 -10.45 -1.94 2.09
C TYR A 109 -11.05 -1.29 0.82
N ASN A 110 -11.78 -0.19 0.99
CA ASN A 110 -12.48 0.50 -0.10
C ASN A 110 -12.05 1.98 -0.12
N PRO A 111 -10.93 2.31 -0.79
CA PRO A 111 -10.41 3.68 -0.87
C PRO A 111 -11.35 4.61 -1.66
N THR A 112 -11.24 5.93 -1.48
CA THR A 112 -11.88 6.94 -2.34
C THR A 112 -11.23 6.97 -3.73
N PRO A 113 -11.91 7.51 -4.77
CA PRO A 113 -11.31 7.64 -6.10
C PRO A 113 -9.98 8.42 -6.09
N ILE A 114 -9.90 9.48 -5.27
CA ILE A 114 -8.69 10.30 -5.14
C ILE A 114 -7.56 9.49 -4.49
N GLU A 115 -7.86 8.66 -3.50
CA GLU A 115 -6.85 7.79 -2.90
C GLU A 115 -6.40 6.68 -3.85
N HIS A 116 -7.26 6.15 -4.72
CA HIS A 116 -6.80 5.23 -5.77
C HIS A 116 -5.77 5.88 -6.69
N VAL A 117 -6.00 7.12 -7.13
CA VAL A 117 -5.02 7.88 -7.92
C VAL A 117 -3.71 8.04 -7.15
N ALA A 118 -3.77 8.41 -5.87
CA ALA A 118 -2.59 8.54 -5.03
C ALA A 118 -1.82 7.22 -4.90
N ASN A 119 -2.52 6.11 -4.62
CA ASN A 119 -1.96 4.77 -4.50
C ASN A 119 -1.29 4.29 -5.79
N THR A 120 -1.93 4.56 -6.95
CA THR A 120 -1.38 4.23 -8.27
C THR A 120 -0.13 5.06 -8.55
N LEU A 121 -0.18 6.38 -8.38
CA LEU A 121 0.94 7.27 -8.69
C LEU A 121 2.15 7.02 -7.78
N SER A 122 1.92 6.79 -6.48
CA SER A 122 3.00 6.56 -5.51
C SER A 122 3.84 5.33 -5.89
N HIS A 123 3.22 4.24 -6.32
CA HIS A 123 3.94 3.04 -6.76
C HIS A 123 4.38 3.11 -8.22
N ALA A 124 3.70 3.85 -9.10
CA ALA A 124 4.18 4.07 -10.47
C ALA A 124 5.54 4.79 -10.47
N VAL A 125 5.75 5.76 -9.58
CA VAL A 125 7.07 6.38 -9.35
C VAL A 125 8.08 5.31 -8.89
N GLY A 126 7.64 4.39 -8.03
CA GLY A 126 8.47 3.28 -7.57
C GLY A 126 8.98 2.36 -8.68
N ILE A 127 8.21 2.13 -9.74
CA ILE A 127 8.66 1.37 -10.91
C ILE A 127 9.86 2.06 -11.56
N VAL A 128 9.81 3.38 -11.74
CA VAL A 128 10.90 4.13 -12.38
C VAL A 128 12.15 4.09 -11.50
N VAL A 129 12.00 4.31 -10.19
CA VAL A 129 13.09 4.25 -9.21
C VAL A 129 13.70 2.84 -9.16
N SER A 130 12.89 1.78 -9.14
CA SER A 130 13.37 0.41 -9.07
C SER A 130 14.10 -0.01 -10.34
N LEU A 131 13.64 0.43 -11.52
CA LEU A 131 14.31 0.19 -12.79
C LEU A 131 15.64 0.93 -12.89
N PHE A 132 15.70 2.17 -12.38
CA PHE A 132 16.96 2.92 -12.29
C PHE A 132 17.98 2.20 -11.41
N TYR A 133 17.61 1.76 -10.20
CA TYR A 133 18.53 1.02 -9.35
C TYR A 133 18.89 -0.35 -9.93
N MET A 134 17.92 -1.05 -10.54
CA MET A 134 18.20 -2.32 -11.22
C MET A 134 19.25 -2.14 -12.32
N SER A 135 19.10 -1.14 -13.19
CA SER A 135 20.08 -0.89 -14.26
C SER A 135 21.45 -0.50 -13.68
N ALA A 136 21.49 0.37 -12.68
CA ALA A 136 22.73 0.77 -12.00
C ALA A 136 23.45 -0.43 -11.35
N MET A 137 22.72 -1.29 -10.63
CA MET A 137 23.28 -2.48 -9.99
C MET A 137 23.81 -3.49 -11.02
N LEU A 138 23.09 -3.69 -12.14
CA LEU A 138 23.55 -4.56 -13.23
C LEU A 138 24.83 -4.00 -13.87
N SER A 139 24.92 -2.69 -14.09
CA SER A 139 26.12 -2.04 -14.63
C SER A 139 27.31 -2.06 -13.66
N ALA A 140 27.07 -2.02 -12.36
CA ALA A 140 28.11 -2.09 -11.33
C ALA A 140 28.57 -3.54 -11.02
N SER A 141 27.94 -4.54 -11.61
CA SER A 141 28.26 -5.95 -11.36
C SER A 141 29.51 -6.40 -12.14
N HIS A 142 30.55 -6.82 -11.44
CA HIS A 142 31.82 -7.27 -12.05
C HIS A 142 31.94 -8.79 -12.19
N ARG A 143 31.13 -9.56 -11.44
CA ARG A 143 31.12 -11.02 -11.44
C ARG A 143 29.72 -11.53 -11.79
N SER A 144 29.63 -12.72 -12.39
CA SER A 144 28.34 -13.34 -12.77
C SER A 144 27.38 -13.47 -11.57
N LEU A 145 27.90 -13.81 -10.38
CA LEU A 145 27.08 -13.91 -9.18
C LEU A 145 26.46 -12.55 -8.78
N GLN A 146 27.24 -11.46 -8.81
CA GLN A 146 26.74 -10.11 -8.54
C GLN A 146 25.63 -9.75 -9.54
N PHE A 147 25.83 -10.06 -10.83
CA PHE A 147 24.85 -9.79 -11.88
C PHE A 147 23.52 -10.51 -11.62
N TYR A 148 23.54 -11.81 -11.32
CA TYR A 148 22.30 -12.57 -11.05
C TYR A 148 21.59 -12.10 -9.78
N ILE A 149 22.34 -11.77 -8.72
CA ILE A 149 21.77 -11.22 -7.48
C ILE A 149 21.13 -9.86 -7.74
N ALA A 150 21.80 -8.96 -8.46
CA ALA A 150 21.28 -7.66 -8.85
C ALA A 150 20.02 -7.81 -9.73
N LEU A 151 20.01 -8.77 -10.65
CA LEU A 151 18.87 -9.08 -11.49
C LEU A 151 17.66 -9.56 -10.66
N VAL A 152 17.85 -10.55 -9.80
CA VAL A 152 16.77 -11.08 -8.94
C VAL A 152 16.21 -9.98 -8.04
N TYR A 153 17.08 -9.21 -7.38
CA TYR A 153 16.63 -8.15 -6.50
C TYR A 153 15.91 -7.03 -7.25
N GLY A 154 16.45 -6.58 -8.38
CA GLY A 154 15.85 -5.55 -9.22
C GLY A 154 14.51 -5.96 -9.83
N VAL A 155 14.41 -7.20 -10.34
CA VAL A 155 13.16 -7.74 -10.93
C VAL A 155 12.08 -7.88 -9.87
N CYS A 156 12.38 -8.50 -8.72
CA CYS A 156 11.38 -8.66 -7.66
C CYS A 156 10.90 -7.31 -7.09
N THR A 157 11.80 -6.33 -6.93
CA THR A 157 11.43 -4.97 -6.50
C THR A 157 10.58 -4.26 -7.55
N THR A 158 10.90 -4.41 -8.83
CA THR A 158 10.09 -3.84 -9.91
C THR A 158 8.72 -4.50 -9.99
N LEU A 159 8.64 -5.82 -9.80
CA LEU A 159 7.39 -6.56 -9.76
C LEU A 159 6.49 -6.12 -8.60
N LEU A 160 7.06 -5.83 -7.41
CA LEU A 160 6.32 -5.27 -6.28
C LEU A 160 5.57 -3.99 -6.70
N PHE A 161 6.30 -3.00 -7.21
CA PHE A 161 5.69 -1.72 -7.60
C PHE A 161 4.76 -1.86 -8.80
N LEU A 162 5.12 -2.70 -9.77
CA LEU A 162 4.31 -2.93 -10.96
C LEU A 162 2.96 -3.57 -10.61
N MET A 163 2.96 -4.67 -9.85
CA MET A 163 1.73 -5.39 -9.52
C MET A 163 0.79 -4.53 -8.71
N SER A 164 1.32 -3.75 -7.78
CA SER A 164 0.54 -2.80 -7.00
C SER A 164 -0.04 -1.66 -7.83
N THR A 165 0.76 -1.10 -8.74
CA THR A 165 0.32 -0.05 -9.67
C THR A 165 -0.80 -0.58 -10.56
N VAL A 166 -0.64 -1.77 -11.14
CA VAL A 166 -1.65 -2.42 -11.99
C VAL A 166 -2.92 -2.70 -11.19
N TYR A 167 -2.80 -3.22 -9.97
CA TYR A 167 -3.96 -3.47 -9.11
C TYR A 167 -4.76 -2.19 -8.82
N HIS A 168 -4.11 -1.13 -8.32
CA HIS A 168 -4.81 0.11 -7.97
C HIS A 168 -5.33 0.85 -9.21
N TYR A 169 -4.60 0.82 -10.32
CA TYR A 169 -5.06 1.40 -11.58
C TYR A 169 -6.30 0.67 -12.10
N TYR A 170 -6.30 -0.66 -12.04
CA TYR A 170 -7.44 -1.48 -12.42
C TYR A 170 -8.65 -1.21 -11.53
N GLU A 171 -8.43 -1.17 -10.22
CA GLU A 171 -9.45 -0.86 -9.22
C GLU A 171 -10.09 0.52 -9.45
N MET A 172 -9.28 1.52 -9.77
CA MET A 172 -9.72 2.86 -10.13
C MET A 172 -10.64 2.86 -11.36
N LEU A 173 -10.26 2.14 -12.42
CA LEU A 173 -10.95 2.19 -13.71
C LEU A 173 -12.28 1.42 -13.73
N TYR A 174 -12.37 0.31 -12.97
CA TYR A 174 -13.50 -0.62 -13.05
C TYR A 174 -14.33 -0.72 -11.76
N ARG A 175 -14.17 0.23 -10.84
CA ARG A 175 -14.88 0.28 -9.54
C ARG A 175 -16.39 0.11 -9.65
N ASP A 176 -17.04 0.97 -10.45
CA ASP A 176 -18.51 1.07 -10.50
C ASP A 176 -19.14 -0.01 -11.39
N ALA A 177 -18.35 -0.52 -12.33
CA ALA A 177 -18.87 -1.41 -13.37
C ALA A 177 -19.05 -2.86 -12.87
N ARG A 178 -18.52 -3.22 -11.68
CA ARG A 178 -18.42 -4.61 -11.17
C ARG A 178 -17.90 -5.59 -12.24
N LEU A 179 -17.10 -5.09 -13.18
CA LEU A 179 -16.61 -5.87 -14.31
C LEU A 179 -15.44 -6.75 -13.84
N ARG A 180 -15.45 -8.01 -14.28
CA ARG A 180 -14.37 -9.00 -14.08
C ARG A 180 -13.90 -9.14 -12.60
N PRO A 181 -14.80 -9.52 -11.68
CA PRO A 181 -14.44 -9.73 -10.27
C PRO A 181 -13.29 -10.73 -10.08
N THR A 182 -13.19 -11.71 -10.97
CA THR A 182 -12.11 -12.71 -11.01
C THR A 182 -10.74 -12.08 -11.22
N LEU A 183 -10.59 -11.15 -12.17
CA LEU A 183 -9.31 -10.50 -12.45
C LEU A 183 -8.88 -9.62 -11.27
N ARG A 184 -9.82 -8.84 -10.72
CA ARG A 184 -9.60 -8.03 -9.51
C ARG A 184 -9.08 -8.87 -8.35
N TYR A 185 -9.69 -10.03 -8.11
CA TYR A 185 -9.28 -10.97 -7.07
C TYR A 185 -7.83 -11.45 -7.27
N TYR A 186 -7.47 -11.89 -8.48
CA TYR A 186 -6.11 -12.35 -8.76
C TYR A 186 -5.07 -11.23 -8.69
N LEU A 187 -5.39 -10.02 -9.17
CA LEU A 187 -4.50 -8.86 -9.05
C LEU A 187 -4.25 -8.51 -7.58
N HIS A 188 -5.29 -8.54 -6.75
CA HIS A 188 -5.15 -8.28 -5.31
C HIS A 188 -4.34 -9.36 -4.58
N ILE A 189 -4.51 -10.64 -4.95
CA ILE A 189 -3.61 -11.70 -4.44
C ILE A 189 -2.18 -11.44 -4.87
N THR A 190 -1.97 -11.10 -6.14
CA THR A 190 -0.63 -10.95 -6.72
C THR A 190 0.13 -9.75 -6.11
N ASP A 191 -0.56 -8.63 -5.90
CA ASP A 191 -0.02 -7.47 -5.19
C ASP A 191 0.50 -7.86 -3.80
N ARG A 192 -0.28 -8.64 -3.05
CA ARG A 192 0.08 -9.09 -1.70
C ARG A 192 1.17 -10.16 -1.71
N THR A 193 1.15 -11.09 -2.66
CA THR A 193 2.21 -12.11 -2.76
C THR A 193 3.55 -11.53 -3.19
N ALA A 194 3.55 -10.43 -3.97
CA ALA A 194 4.76 -9.76 -4.40
C ALA A 194 5.60 -9.22 -3.22
N ILE A 195 4.97 -8.88 -2.10
CA ILE A 195 5.66 -8.45 -0.86
C ILE A 195 6.59 -9.56 -0.35
N TYR A 196 6.15 -10.83 -0.35
CA TYR A 196 6.98 -11.95 0.10
C TYR A 196 8.20 -12.15 -0.80
N LEU A 197 8.02 -12.08 -2.12
CA LEU A 197 9.13 -12.17 -3.08
C LEU A 197 10.11 -11.02 -2.91
N PHE A 198 9.61 -9.80 -2.72
CA PHE A 198 10.44 -8.62 -2.46
C PHE A 198 11.27 -8.78 -1.19
N ILE A 199 10.69 -9.25 -0.09
CA ILE A 199 11.43 -9.50 1.17
C ILE A 199 12.58 -10.48 0.92
N ALA A 200 12.31 -11.63 0.30
CA ALA A 200 13.34 -12.63 0.01
C ALA A 200 14.45 -12.07 -0.91
N ALA A 201 14.06 -11.34 -1.94
CA ALA A 201 14.99 -10.76 -2.89
C ALA A 201 15.86 -9.65 -2.26
N SER A 202 15.32 -8.84 -1.36
CA SER A 202 16.05 -7.75 -0.67
C SER A 202 17.16 -8.24 0.25
N TYR A 203 16.98 -9.41 0.88
CA TYR A 203 18.01 -10.04 1.72
C TYR A 203 19.07 -10.81 0.92
N THR A 204 18.76 -11.22 -0.31
CA THR A 204 19.65 -12.07 -1.12
C THR A 204 21.05 -11.47 -1.33
N PRO A 205 21.22 -10.18 -1.67
CA PRO A 205 22.54 -9.56 -1.77
C PRO A 205 23.33 -9.65 -0.47
N TRP A 206 22.71 -9.33 0.67
CA TRP A 206 23.38 -9.33 1.97
C TRP A 206 23.80 -10.72 2.41
N LEU A 207 22.91 -11.70 2.31
CA LEU A 207 23.17 -13.07 2.79
C LEU A 207 24.04 -13.90 1.84
N THR A 208 24.33 -13.40 0.63
CA THR A 208 25.13 -14.11 -0.37
C THR A 208 26.47 -13.43 -0.65
N LEU A 209 26.51 -12.10 -0.69
CA LEU A 209 27.73 -11.36 -0.97
C LEU A 209 28.55 -11.12 0.30
N ARG A 210 27.94 -11.03 1.50
CA ARG A 210 28.69 -10.91 2.75
C ARG A 210 28.99 -12.27 3.38
N HIS A 211 30.12 -12.32 4.10
CA HIS A 211 30.43 -13.44 4.95
C HIS A 211 29.61 -13.40 6.24
N CYS A 212 28.58 -14.23 6.29
CA CYS A 212 27.62 -14.28 7.41
C CYS A 212 27.67 -15.60 8.18
N GLY A 213 28.69 -16.44 7.95
CA GLY A 213 28.80 -17.78 8.54
C GLY A 213 27.61 -18.70 8.25
N LEU A 214 27.47 -19.76 9.07
CA LEU A 214 26.37 -20.73 8.97
C LEU A 214 24.99 -20.09 9.18
N LEU A 215 24.90 -19.10 10.07
CA LEU A 215 23.63 -18.45 10.38
C LEU A 215 23.08 -17.68 9.16
N GLY A 216 23.93 -16.96 8.42
CA GLY A 216 23.50 -16.29 7.19
C GLY A 216 23.17 -17.24 6.05
N LEU A 217 23.92 -18.34 5.91
CA LEU A 217 23.58 -19.39 4.94
C LEU A 217 22.20 -20.01 5.22
N ASN A 218 21.93 -20.32 6.48
CA ASN A 218 20.63 -20.83 6.92
C ASN A 218 19.53 -19.78 6.74
N ALA A 219 19.80 -18.52 7.10
CA ALA A 219 18.88 -17.41 6.92
C ALA A 219 18.49 -17.22 5.45
N LYS A 220 19.43 -17.42 4.50
CA LYS A 220 19.15 -17.30 3.05
C LYS A 220 18.08 -18.29 2.61
N TRP A 221 18.25 -19.57 2.91
CA TRP A 221 17.30 -20.61 2.53
C TRP A 221 16.00 -20.51 3.31
N TRP A 222 16.09 -20.18 4.59
CA TRP A 222 14.92 -19.88 5.43
C TRP A 222 14.06 -18.77 4.83
N THR A 223 14.67 -17.64 4.42
CA THR A 223 13.93 -16.47 3.91
C THR A 223 13.14 -16.83 2.65
N TRP A 224 13.75 -17.55 1.71
CA TRP A 224 13.06 -18.00 0.49
C TRP A 224 11.98 -19.04 0.78
N ALA A 225 12.24 -20.02 1.65
CA ALA A 225 11.23 -20.99 2.05
C ALA A 225 10.03 -20.32 2.76
N ALA A 226 10.30 -19.37 3.65
CA ALA A 226 9.29 -18.62 4.36
C ALA A 226 8.51 -17.68 3.44
N ALA A 227 9.16 -17.07 2.44
CA ALA A 227 8.48 -16.29 1.40
C ALA A 227 7.53 -17.16 0.57
N LEU A 228 7.97 -18.34 0.12
CA LEU A 228 7.11 -19.29 -0.60
C LEU A 228 5.95 -19.78 0.27
N GLY A 229 6.20 -20.07 1.55
CA GLY A 229 5.15 -20.40 2.52
C GLY A 229 4.14 -19.26 2.72
N GLY A 230 4.62 -18.03 2.81
CA GLY A 230 3.79 -16.82 2.89
C GLY A 230 2.94 -16.60 1.63
N MET A 231 3.51 -16.85 0.45
CA MET A 231 2.76 -16.82 -0.82
C MET A 231 1.68 -17.90 -0.85
N ALA A 232 1.99 -19.13 -0.44
CA ALA A 232 1.02 -20.21 -0.36
C ALA A 232 -0.11 -19.88 0.63
N TYR A 233 0.23 -19.32 1.79
CA TYR A 233 -0.75 -18.80 2.75
C TYR A 233 -1.65 -17.74 2.11
N GLN A 234 -1.07 -16.80 1.36
CA GLN A 234 -1.82 -15.72 0.73
C GLN A 234 -2.79 -16.21 -0.34
N ILE A 235 -2.42 -17.27 -1.07
CA ILE A 235 -3.29 -17.93 -2.05
C ILE A 235 -4.42 -18.71 -1.36
N ALA A 236 -4.12 -19.41 -0.25
CA ALA A 236 -5.08 -20.26 0.45
C ALA A 236 -6.06 -19.52 1.37
N PHE A 237 -5.61 -18.45 2.03
CA PHE A 237 -6.35 -17.74 3.08
C PHE A 237 -6.53 -16.25 2.80
N HIS A 238 -6.56 -15.87 1.52
CA HIS A 238 -6.69 -14.48 1.07
C HIS A 238 -7.73 -13.69 1.89
N GLU A 239 -7.32 -12.55 2.46
CA GLU A 239 -8.13 -11.62 3.25
C GLU A 239 -8.79 -12.18 4.53
N ARG A 240 -8.67 -13.48 4.83
CA ARG A 240 -9.39 -14.14 5.93
C ARG A 240 -8.84 -13.74 7.31
N TYR A 241 -7.51 -13.72 7.47
CA TYR A 241 -6.86 -13.39 8.75
C TYR A 241 -5.85 -12.25 8.60
N LYS A 242 -6.34 -11.01 8.42
CA LYS A 242 -5.52 -9.81 8.14
C LYS A 242 -4.47 -9.47 9.21
N ARG A 243 -4.69 -9.86 10.48
CA ARG A 243 -3.71 -9.67 11.56
C ARG A 243 -2.59 -10.70 11.52
N LEU A 244 -2.95 -11.96 11.29
CA LEU A 244 -1.99 -13.05 11.12
C LEU A 244 -1.11 -12.79 9.89
N GLU A 245 -1.69 -12.37 8.78
CA GLU A 245 -0.94 -12.03 7.57
C GLU A 245 0.13 -10.95 7.84
N LEU A 246 -0.22 -9.87 8.56
CA LEU A 246 0.77 -8.87 8.95
C LEU A 246 1.85 -9.45 9.86
N ALA A 247 1.48 -10.29 10.84
CA ALA A 247 2.45 -10.92 11.72
C ALA A 247 3.44 -11.80 10.95
N ILE A 248 2.96 -12.53 9.92
CA ILE A 248 3.80 -13.32 9.03
C ILE A 248 4.74 -12.39 8.24
N TYR A 249 4.26 -11.30 7.64
CA TYR A 249 5.14 -10.34 6.93
C TYR A 249 6.27 -9.83 7.83
N ILE A 250 5.95 -9.38 9.04
CA ILE A 250 6.95 -8.85 9.98
C ILE A 250 7.93 -9.94 10.39
N PHE A 251 7.45 -11.15 10.68
CA PHE A 251 8.30 -12.27 11.07
C PHE A 251 9.28 -12.68 9.96
N VAL A 252 8.79 -12.81 8.72
CA VAL A 252 9.61 -13.12 7.55
C VAL A 252 10.59 -11.97 7.26
N ALA A 253 10.18 -10.73 7.44
CA ALA A 253 11.03 -9.56 7.20
C ALA A 253 12.10 -9.35 8.28
N VAL A 254 11.87 -9.70 9.54
CA VAL A 254 12.81 -9.44 10.64
C VAL A 254 13.73 -10.64 10.93
N SER A 255 13.24 -11.87 10.77
CA SER A 255 14.01 -13.08 11.12
C SER A 255 15.38 -13.20 10.43
N PRO A 256 15.60 -12.78 9.17
CA PRO A 256 16.91 -12.90 8.53
C PRO A 256 17.97 -11.96 9.13
N ALA A 257 17.55 -10.90 9.83
CA ALA A 257 18.44 -9.94 10.48
C ALA A 257 19.30 -10.58 11.60
N LEU A 258 18.91 -11.76 12.12
CA LEU A 258 19.74 -12.53 13.04
C LEU A 258 21.12 -12.88 12.48
N ALA A 259 21.28 -12.93 11.14
CA ALA A 259 22.56 -13.17 10.49
C ALA A 259 23.64 -12.13 10.86
N VAL A 260 23.26 -10.94 11.32
CA VAL A 260 24.19 -9.90 11.79
C VAL A 260 25.06 -10.39 12.95
N LEU A 261 24.57 -11.33 13.77
CA LEU A 261 25.30 -11.89 14.91
C LEU A 261 26.59 -12.62 14.52
N THR A 262 26.71 -13.02 13.25
CA THR A 262 27.88 -13.74 12.71
C THR A 262 28.53 -12.99 11.54
N MET A 263 28.16 -11.72 11.32
CA MET A 263 28.78 -10.87 10.30
C MET A 263 30.07 -10.24 10.83
N ASN A 264 31.11 -10.26 10.00
CA ASN A 264 32.41 -9.65 10.29
C ASN A 264 32.51 -8.18 9.84
N ASP A 265 31.70 -7.77 8.86
CA ASP A 265 31.64 -6.39 8.35
C ASP A 265 30.20 -5.87 8.41
N TRP A 266 30.04 -4.73 9.08
CA TRP A 266 28.77 -4.10 9.37
C TRP A 266 28.50 -2.88 8.49
N SER A 267 29.35 -2.62 7.50
CA SER A 267 29.22 -1.48 6.59
C SER A 267 27.86 -1.49 5.89
N GLY A 268 27.14 -0.36 5.95
CA GLY A 268 25.81 -0.20 5.35
C GLY A 268 24.65 -0.83 6.13
N LEU A 269 24.91 -1.53 7.25
CA LEU A 269 23.82 -2.08 8.08
C LEU A 269 23.02 -1.00 8.80
N ASP A 270 23.63 0.16 9.05
CA ASP A 270 22.96 1.37 9.55
C ASP A 270 21.89 1.87 8.57
N TRP A 271 22.23 1.94 7.27
CA TRP A 271 21.27 2.28 6.22
C TRP A 271 20.20 1.20 6.03
N MET A 272 20.55 -0.09 6.17
CA MET A 272 19.56 -1.18 6.21
C MET A 272 18.58 -1.03 7.37
N ALA A 273 19.09 -0.79 8.56
CA ALA A 273 18.30 -0.63 9.77
C ALA A 273 17.38 0.60 9.68
N ALA A 274 17.89 1.71 9.15
CA ALA A 274 17.09 2.90 8.89
C ALA A 274 15.96 2.63 7.89
N GLY A 275 16.24 1.94 6.78
CA GLY A 275 15.20 1.52 5.83
C GLY A 275 14.18 0.56 6.46
N GLY A 276 14.64 -0.37 7.30
CA GLY A 276 13.77 -1.27 8.07
C GLY A 276 12.86 -0.51 9.04
N ALA A 277 13.37 0.53 9.71
CA ALA A 277 12.57 1.40 10.56
C ALA A 277 11.50 2.18 9.76
N ILE A 278 11.85 2.67 8.57
CA ILE A 278 10.89 3.33 7.67
C ILE A 278 9.77 2.37 7.26
N TYR A 279 10.07 1.09 6.97
CA TYR A 279 9.02 0.08 6.74
C TYR A 279 8.09 -0.07 7.95
N LEU A 280 8.65 -0.18 9.16
CA LEU A 280 7.85 -0.34 10.38
C LEU A 280 6.95 0.86 10.66
N VAL A 281 7.45 2.08 10.44
CA VAL A 281 6.64 3.30 10.52
C VAL A 281 5.53 3.27 9.47
N GLY A 282 5.84 2.85 8.25
CA GLY A 282 4.86 2.63 7.21
C GLY A 282 3.73 1.68 7.65
N VAL A 283 4.04 0.57 8.34
CA VAL A 283 3.04 -0.41 8.79
C VAL A 283 1.99 0.24 9.70
N VAL A 284 2.38 1.26 10.46
CA VAL A 284 1.43 2.05 11.26
C VAL A 284 0.41 2.72 10.35
N PHE A 285 0.83 3.39 9.28
CA PHE A 285 -0.08 4.01 8.31
C PHE A 285 -0.96 2.97 7.60
N PHE A 286 -0.42 1.82 7.23
CA PHE A 286 -1.22 0.71 6.68
C PHE A 286 -2.34 0.25 7.65
N LYS A 287 -2.12 0.29 8.97
CA LYS A 287 -3.16 -0.01 9.97
C LYS A 287 -4.12 1.14 10.25
N LEU A 288 -3.75 2.35 9.83
CA LEU A 288 -4.58 3.54 9.90
C LEU A 288 -5.46 3.72 8.65
N ASP A 289 -5.47 2.76 7.72
CA ASP A 289 -6.43 2.71 6.60
C ASP A 289 -7.88 2.91 7.08
N GLY A 290 -8.56 3.92 6.49
CA GLY A 290 -9.91 4.34 6.87
C GLY A 290 -10.01 5.11 8.21
N ARG A 291 -8.88 5.45 8.84
CA ARG A 291 -8.81 6.36 10.01
C ARG A 291 -8.11 7.68 9.69
N VAL A 292 -7.15 7.64 8.77
CA VAL A 292 -6.40 8.81 8.29
C VAL A 292 -6.61 8.91 6.77
N PRO A 293 -6.90 10.09 6.21
CA PRO A 293 -7.00 10.24 4.76
C PRO A 293 -5.64 9.95 4.12
N PHE A 294 -5.62 9.25 2.98
CA PHE A 294 -4.39 8.86 2.27
C PHE A 294 -3.45 7.94 3.06
N ALA A 295 -3.91 7.27 4.12
CA ALA A 295 -3.06 6.39 4.93
C ALA A 295 -2.35 5.31 4.08
N HIS A 296 -3.05 4.74 3.11
CA HIS A 296 -2.51 3.71 2.24
C HIS A 296 -1.45 4.28 1.26
N ALA A 297 -1.69 5.47 0.73
CA ALA A 297 -0.73 6.16 -0.13
C ALA A 297 0.53 6.57 0.65
N ILE A 298 0.38 6.99 1.91
CA ILE A 298 1.51 7.30 2.80
C ILE A 298 2.31 6.02 3.08
N TRP A 299 1.63 4.88 3.30
CA TRP A 299 2.28 3.58 3.39
C TRP A 299 3.12 3.27 2.14
N HIS A 300 2.58 3.48 0.94
CA HIS A 300 3.31 3.29 -0.32
C HIS A 300 4.57 4.15 -0.40
N LEU A 301 4.53 5.41 0.07
CA LEU A 301 5.71 6.27 0.08
C LEU A 301 6.79 5.77 1.03
N HIS A 302 6.42 5.19 2.19
CA HIS A 302 7.39 4.56 3.09
C HIS A 302 8.02 3.31 2.44
N VAL A 303 7.21 2.49 1.78
CA VAL A 303 7.70 1.30 1.05
C VAL A 303 8.68 1.70 -0.05
N LEU A 304 8.37 2.76 -0.80
CA LEU A 304 9.23 3.31 -1.83
C LEU A 304 10.55 3.83 -1.26
N ALA A 305 10.49 4.70 -0.24
CA ALA A 305 11.67 5.29 0.37
C ALA A 305 12.61 4.22 0.94
N ALA A 306 12.05 3.25 1.67
CA ALA A 306 12.82 2.15 2.24
C ALA A 306 13.43 1.24 1.16
N ALA A 307 12.67 0.88 0.11
CA ALA A 307 13.18 0.08 -0.99
C ALA A 307 14.32 0.78 -1.74
N ALA A 308 14.17 2.09 -2.00
CA ALA A 308 15.20 2.89 -2.66
C ALA A 308 16.47 2.98 -1.80
N MET A 309 16.34 3.20 -0.49
CA MET A 309 17.47 3.17 0.44
C MET A 309 18.15 1.78 0.45
N HIS A 310 17.35 0.71 0.42
CA HIS A 310 17.89 -0.64 0.41
C HIS A 310 18.68 -0.93 -0.86
N GLN A 311 18.11 -0.62 -2.03
CA GLN A 311 18.80 -0.76 -3.32
C GLN A 311 20.04 0.12 -3.43
N HIS A 312 19.97 1.37 -2.95
CA HIS A 312 21.11 2.27 -2.93
C HIS A 312 22.26 1.72 -2.08
N THR A 313 21.96 1.17 -0.92
CA THR A 313 22.97 0.60 -0.02
C THR A 313 23.61 -0.64 -0.65
N VAL A 314 22.81 -1.52 -1.27
CA VAL A 314 23.35 -2.68 -2.02
C VAL A 314 24.27 -2.21 -3.15
N LEU A 315 23.85 -1.23 -3.93
CA LEU A 315 24.64 -0.67 -5.03
C LEU A 315 25.97 -0.07 -4.57
N SER A 316 25.97 0.69 -3.48
CA SER A 316 27.14 1.44 -3.01
C SER A 316 28.10 0.64 -2.14
N VAL A 317 27.60 -0.39 -1.43
CA VAL A 317 28.38 -1.13 -0.43
C VAL A 317 28.69 -2.56 -0.88
N LEU A 318 27.77 -3.22 -1.58
CA LEU A 318 27.92 -4.65 -1.92
C LEU A 318 28.32 -4.91 -3.37
N LEU A 319 28.18 -3.93 -4.26
CA LEU A 319 28.53 -4.06 -5.68
C LEU A 319 29.79 -3.23 -5.97
N GLY A 320 30.70 -3.78 -6.77
CA GLY A 320 31.97 -3.14 -7.09
C GLY A 320 33.09 -4.15 -7.37
N PRO A 321 34.27 -3.64 -7.78
CA PRO A 321 35.43 -4.45 -8.16
C PRO A 321 36.18 -5.02 -6.95
N ASP A 322 35.77 -4.66 -5.73
CA ASP A 322 36.53 -4.94 -4.52
C ASP A 322 36.71 -6.46 -4.31
N ALA A 323 37.98 -6.89 -4.34
CA ALA A 323 38.36 -8.31 -4.29
C ALA A 323 37.95 -8.98 -2.97
N ASN A 324 37.76 -8.16 -1.93
CA ASN A 324 37.35 -8.57 -0.59
C ASN A 324 35.85 -8.78 -0.44
N ASN A 325 35.03 -8.58 -1.48
CA ASN A 325 33.66 -9.06 -1.49
C ASN A 325 33.73 -10.59 -1.53
N PRO A 326 33.54 -11.27 -0.38
CA PRO A 326 33.86 -12.68 -0.22
C PRO A 326 32.73 -13.47 -0.87
N VAL A 327 32.72 -13.52 -2.20
CA VAL A 327 32.04 -14.60 -2.89
C VAL A 327 32.75 -15.86 -2.37
N PRO A 328 32.06 -16.73 -1.62
CA PRO A 328 32.65 -18.01 -1.29
C PRO A 328 32.98 -18.66 -2.63
N ILE A 329 34.23 -19.07 -2.80
CA ILE A 329 34.56 -20.00 -3.89
C ILE A 329 33.77 -21.26 -3.53
N ILE A 330 32.64 -21.46 -4.21
CA ILE A 330 31.89 -22.71 -4.13
C ILE A 330 32.65 -23.64 -5.08
N ASP A 331 33.64 -24.34 -4.54
CA ASP A 331 34.21 -25.55 -5.14
C ASP A 331 33.17 -26.69 -5.10
#